data_AF-A0A4Z1DXD4-F1
#
_entry.id   AF-A0A4Z1DXD4-F1
#
_cell.length_a   1.000
_cell.length_b   1.000
_cell.length_c   1.000
_cell.angle_alpha   90.00
_cell.angle_beta   90.00
_cell.angle_gamma   90.00
#
_symmetry.space_group_name_H-M   'P 1'
#
loop_
_entity.id
_entity.type
_entity.pdbx_description
1 polymer ?
#
loop_
_entity_poly.entity_id
_entity_poly.type
_entity_poly.pdbx_seq_one_letter_code
_entity_poly.pdbx_strand_id
1 'polypeptide(L)'
;MLEENVQPPIVEQDQQKHVTTSGILTLTFYLALGYLGFVLCGAIAVGPWVILYLLNILLHMVCFIIATVLLRNGKNKGDKTTLYVATICYFISVIAVNDPYWHFNQFISFLIAGMVFIGTLLLPNE
;
A
#
# COMPACT_ATOMS: atom_id res chain seq x y z
N MET A 1 41.75 26.28 17.86
CA MET A 1 41.49 25.09 17.04
C MET A 1 40.00 25.05 16.85
N LEU A 2 39.52 25.39 15.64
CA LEU A 2 38.10 25.46 15.32
C LEU A 2 37.71 24.05 14.84
N GLU A 3 37.13 23.24 15.72
CA GLU A 3 36.50 21.97 15.34
C GLU A 3 35.21 22.26 14.57
N GLU A 4 35.36 22.61 13.30
CA GLU A 4 34.30 22.53 12.31
C GLU A 4 34.22 21.07 11.84
N ASN A 5 33.53 20.22 12.59
CA ASN A 5 33.03 18.94 12.07
C ASN A 5 31.92 18.39 12.98
N VAL A 6 30.77 19.05 13.00
CA VAL A 6 29.55 18.45 13.54
C VAL A 6 28.57 18.29 12.38
N GLN A 7 28.84 17.32 11.52
CA GLN A 7 27.79 16.71 10.72
C GLN A 7 27.59 15.25 11.14
N PRO A 8 26.60 14.99 12.01
CA PRO A 8 25.82 13.75 11.88
C PRO A 8 24.29 13.91 11.75
N PRO A 9 23.66 15.07 11.44
CA PRO A 9 22.20 15.08 11.28
C PRO A 9 21.76 14.42 9.97
N ILE A 10 22.57 14.50 8.90
CA ILE A 10 22.17 14.05 7.55
C ILE A 10 22.16 12.52 7.44
N VAL A 11 23.18 11.84 7.98
CA VAL A 11 23.30 10.37 7.91
C VAL A 11 22.26 9.69 8.78
N GLU A 12 22.00 10.22 9.98
CA GLU A 12 21.02 9.64 10.91
C GLU A 12 19.59 9.87 10.42
N GLN A 13 19.29 11.01 9.80
CA GLN A 13 18.00 11.24 9.15
C GLN A 13 17.78 10.35 7.94
N ASP A 14 18.79 10.11 7.10
CA ASP A 14 18.66 9.23 5.93
C ASP A 14 18.44 7.77 6.36
N GLN A 15 19.20 7.30 7.37
CA GLN A 15 18.99 5.97 7.95
C GLN A 15 17.64 5.85 8.66
N GLN A 16 17.21 6.85 9.42
CA GLN A 16 15.89 6.84 10.08
C GLN A 16 14.75 6.89 9.05
N LYS A 17 14.90 7.66 7.97
CA LYS A 17 13.95 7.71 6.85
C LYS A 17 13.86 6.35 6.15
N HIS A 18 14.99 5.69 5.91
CA HIS A 18 15.02 4.35 5.33
C HIS A 18 14.38 3.28 6.24
N VAL A 19 14.69 3.30 7.55
CA VAL A 19 14.07 2.38 8.54
C VAL A 19 12.56 2.61 8.66
N THR A 20 12.14 3.88 8.69
CA THR A 20 10.72 4.27 8.76
C THR A 20 9.98 3.85 7.50
N THR A 21 10.59 4.01 6.32
CA THR A 21 10.03 3.59 5.04
C THR A 21 9.82 2.08 4.97
N SER A 22 10.83 1.30 5.35
CA SER A 22 10.74 -0.16 5.39
C SER A 22 9.67 -0.64 6.38
N GLY A 23 9.53 0.08 7.51
CA GLY A 23 8.46 -0.12 8.49
C GLY A 23 7.07 0.16 7.92
N ILE A 24 6.86 1.32 7.28
CA ILE A 24 5.58 1.71 6.66
C ILE A 24 5.20 0.73 5.55
N LEU A 25 6.12 0.37 4.65
CA LEU A 25 5.85 -0.62 3.58
C LEU A 25 5.44 -1.97 4.16
N THR A 26 6.11 -2.40 5.24
CA THR A 26 5.82 -3.68 5.89
C THR A 26 4.47 -3.64 6.61
N LEU A 27 4.16 -2.57 7.33
CA LEU A 27 2.84 -2.37 7.95
C LEU A 27 1.74 -2.34 6.89
N THR A 28 1.97 -1.64 5.77
CA THR A 28 1.03 -1.56 4.65
C THR A 28 0.80 -2.93 4.02
N PHE A 29 1.84 -3.74 3.87
CA PHE A 29 1.72 -5.12 3.38
C PHE A 29 0.86 -5.98 4.31
N TYR A 30 1.07 -5.91 5.63
CA TYR A 30 0.23 -6.64 6.59
C TYR A 30 -1.22 -6.14 6.59
N LEU A 31 -1.42 -4.83 6.50
CA LEU A 31 -2.75 -4.23 6.42
C LEU A 31 -3.48 -4.65 5.14
N ALA A 32 -2.75 -4.71 4.02
CA ALA A 32 -3.25 -5.20 2.76
C ALA A 32 -3.63 -6.69 2.81
N LEU A 33 -2.78 -7.52 3.42
CA LEU A 33 -3.06 -8.94 3.61
C LEU A 33 -4.27 -9.17 4.53
N GLY A 34 -4.37 -8.39 5.60
CA GLY A 34 -5.52 -8.39 6.50
C GLY A 34 -6.81 -7.96 5.80
N TYR A 35 -6.74 -6.91 4.97
CA TYR A 35 -7.87 -6.46 4.15
C TYR A 35 -8.31 -7.53 3.15
N LEU A 36 -7.38 -8.18 2.46
CA LEU A 36 -7.69 -9.29 1.54
C LEU A 36 -8.45 -10.41 2.26
N GLY A 37 -8.01 -10.78 3.47
CA GLY A 37 -8.70 -11.75 4.32
C GLY A 37 -10.07 -11.27 4.79
N PHE A 38 -10.18 -9.99 5.16
CA PHE A 38 -11.45 -9.38 5.58
C PHE A 38 -12.47 -9.35 4.43
N VAL A 39 -12.04 -9.02 3.21
CA VAL A 39 -12.89 -9.06 2.03
C VAL A 39 -13.38 -10.47 1.73
N LEU A 40 -12.51 -11.47 1.85
CA LEU A 40 -12.87 -12.87 1.64
C LEU A 40 -13.88 -13.36 2.69
N CYS A 41 -13.68 -12.98 3.96
CA CYS A 41 -14.63 -13.26 5.04
C CYS A 41 -15.95 -12.51 4.85
N GLY A 42 -15.88 -11.25 4.42
CA GLY A 42 -17.00 -10.41 4.05
C GLY A 42 -17.84 -11.09 2.97
N ALA A 43 -17.22 -11.60 1.90
CA ALA A 43 -17.90 -12.33 0.83
C ALA A 43 -18.79 -13.47 1.33
N ILE A 44 -18.32 -14.21 2.35
CA ILE A 44 -19.07 -15.31 2.96
C ILE A 44 -20.21 -14.77 3.84
N ALA A 45 -19.99 -13.63 4.52
CA ALA A 45 -20.96 -13.02 5.43
C ALA A 45 -22.11 -12.26 4.75
N VAL A 46 -21.95 -11.76 3.51
CA VAL A 46 -22.98 -10.93 2.84
C VAL A 46 -24.23 -11.73 2.41
N GLY A 47 -24.19 -13.06 2.45
CA GLY A 47 -25.36 -13.91 2.19
C GLY A 47 -25.96 -13.67 0.79
N PRO A 48 -27.27 -13.34 0.67
CA PRO A 48 -27.93 -13.17 -0.64
C PRO A 48 -27.33 -12.09 -1.54
N TRP A 49 -26.61 -11.12 -0.97
CA TRP A 49 -25.99 -10.00 -1.70
C TRP A 49 -24.58 -10.33 -2.22
N VAL A 50 -24.12 -11.58 -2.03
CA VAL A 50 -22.79 -12.06 -2.43
C VAL A 50 -22.50 -11.87 -3.92
N ILE A 51 -23.51 -11.93 -4.79
CA ILE A 51 -23.34 -11.77 -6.25
C ILE A 51 -22.95 -10.33 -6.62
N LEU A 52 -23.65 -9.34 -6.06
CA LEU A 52 -23.32 -7.93 -6.23
C LEU A 52 -21.96 -7.60 -5.62
N TYR A 53 -21.68 -8.20 -4.45
CA TYR A 53 -20.39 -8.09 -3.80
C TYR A 53 -19.25 -8.65 -4.65
N LEU A 54 -19.37 -9.88 -5.17
CA LEU A 54 -18.34 -10.52 -6.00
C LEU A 54 -18.10 -9.75 -7.29
N LEU A 55 -19.14 -9.29 -7.99
CA LEU A 55 -18.98 -8.58 -9.27
C LEU A 55 -18.16 -7.30 -9.11
N ASN A 56 -18.40 -6.56 -8.03
CA ASN A 56 -17.69 -5.33 -7.72
C ASN A 56 -16.26 -5.60 -7.22
N ILE A 57 -16.10 -6.60 -6.36
CA ILE A 57 -14.82 -6.89 -5.72
C ILE A 57 -13.87 -7.70 -6.61
N LEU A 58 -14.34 -8.37 -7.66
CA LEU A 58 -13.48 -9.22 -8.51
C LEU A 58 -12.33 -8.42 -9.15
N LEU A 59 -12.64 -7.28 -9.78
CA LEU A 59 -11.63 -6.43 -10.42
C LEU A 59 -10.70 -5.80 -9.36
N HIS A 60 -11.28 -5.41 -8.23
CA HIS A 60 -10.56 -4.86 -7.08
C HIS A 60 -9.54 -5.87 -6.53
N MET A 61 -9.95 -7.13 -6.29
CA MET A 61 -9.09 -8.19 -5.76
C MET A 61 -7.93 -8.53 -6.70
N VAL A 62 -8.17 -8.64 -8.01
CA VAL A 62 -7.09 -8.93 -8.98
C VAL A 62 -6.07 -7.79 -8.99
N CYS A 63 -6.54 -6.53 -9.02
CA CYS A 63 -5.66 -5.37 -8.99
C CYS A 63 -4.86 -5.27 -7.68
N PHE A 64 -5.53 -5.58 -6.56
CA PHE A 64 -4.93 -5.57 -5.23
C PHE A 64 -3.89 -6.68 -5.03
N ILE A 65 -4.13 -7.87 -5.57
CA ILE A 65 -3.16 -8.98 -5.55
C ILE A 65 -1.92 -8.60 -6.36
N ILE A 66 -2.11 -8.06 -7.58
CA ILE A 66 -1.00 -7.59 -8.41
C ILE A 66 -0.22 -6.50 -7.67
N ALA A 67 -0.91 -5.49 -7.10
CA ALA A 67 -0.29 -4.42 -6.34
C ALA A 67 0.48 -4.95 -5.11
N THR A 68 -0.04 -5.95 -4.41
CA THR A 68 0.61 -6.58 -3.26
C THR A 68 1.88 -7.34 -3.68
N VAL A 69 1.83 -8.07 -4.80
CA VAL A 69 2.99 -8.77 -5.35
C VAL A 69 4.05 -7.76 -5.81
N LEU A 70 3.64 -6.71 -6.53
CA LEU A 70 4.55 -5.63 -6.95
C LEU A 70 5.13 -4.90 -5.73
N LEU A 71 4.35 -4.62 -4.70
CA LEU A 71 4.82 -3.98 -3.47
C LEU A 71 5.90 -4.84 -2.78
N ARG A 72 5.67 -6.16 -2.69
CA ARG A 72 6.66 -7.09 -2.14
C ARG A 72 7.93 -7.13 -3.00
N ASN A 73 7.78 -7.18 -4.31
CA ASN A 73 8.92 -7.21 -5.23
C ASN A 73 9.71 -5.91 -5.22
N GLY A 74 9.03 -4.77 -5.25
CA GLY A 74 9.62 -3.44 -5.17
C GLY A 74 10.32 -3.20 -3.84
N LYS A 75 9.75 -3.69 -2.71
CA LYS A 75 10.44 -3.70 -1.42
C LYS A 75 11.71 -4.53 -1.43
N ASN A 76 11.66 -5.74 -1.99
CA ASN A 76 12.82 -6.64 -2.03
C ASN A 76 13.91 -6.16 -3.00
N LYS A 77 13.54 -5.42 -4.05
CA LYS A 77 14.46 -4.90 -5.07
C LYS A 77 14.92 -3.47 -4.79
N GLY A 78 14.28 -2.73 -3.88
CA GLY A 78 14.53 -1.31 -3.65
C GLY A 78 14.10 -0.38 -4.80
N ASP A 79 13.44 -0.90 -5.84
CA ASP A 79 13.09 -0.12 -7.03
C ASP A 79 11.79 0.67 -6.81
N LYS A 80 11.94 2.00 -6.90
CA LYS A 80 10.84 2.97 -6.73
C LYS A 80 9.85 2.90 -7.88
N THR A 81 10.29 2.52 -9.07
CA THR A 81 9.44 2.39 -10.26
C THR A 81 8.39 1.33 -10.01
N THR A 82 8.80 0.17 -9.51
CA THR A 82 7.90 -0.92 -9.13
C THR A 82 6.93 -0.52 -8.02
N LEU A 83 7.39 0.23 -7.00
CA LEU A 83 6.50 0.75 -5.94
C LEU A 83 5.50 1.79 -6.46
N TYR A 84 5.91 2.64 -7.40
CA TYR A 84 5.04 3.61 -8.03
C TYR A 84 3.96 2.94 -8.87
N VAL A 85 4.33 1.92 -9.65
CA VAL A 85 3.35 1.09 -10.40
C VAL A 85 2.40 0.38 -9.44
N ALA A 86 2.88 -0.18 -8.33
CA ALA A 86 2.00 -0.75 -7.29
C ALA A 86 1.01 0.28 -6.74
N THR A 87 1.47 1.51 -6.48
CA THR A 87 0.63 2.62 -6.00
C THR A 87 -0.46 2.95 -7.01
N ILE A 88 -0.11 3.09 -8.29
CA ILE A 88 -1.08 3.35 -9.37
C ILE A 88 -2.11 2.23 -9.45
N CYS A 89 -1.68 0.97 -9.35
CA CYS A 89 -2.61 -0.17 -9.30
C CYS A 89 -3.55 -0.07 -8.10
N TYR A 90 -3.08 0.31 -6.90
CA TYR A 90 -3.97 0.55 -5.75
C TYR A 90 -5.01 1.63 -6.03
N PHE A 91 -4.63 2.75 -6.66
CA PHE A 91 -5.58 3.81 -7.02
C PHE A 91 -6.61 3.35 -8.07
N ILE A 92 -6.19 2.62 -9.10
CA ILE A 92 -7.11 2.02 -10.08
C ILE A 92 -8.09 1.07 -9.37
N SER A 93 -7.60 0.31 -8.40
CA SER A 93 -8.42 -0.58 -7.57
C SER A 93 -9.47 0.20 -6.76
N VAL A 94 -9.12 1.36 -6.20
CA VAL A 94 -10.08 2.24 -5.49
C VAL A 94 -11.16 2.78 -6.43
N ILE A 95 -10.81 3.17 -7.65
CA ILE A 95 -11.77 3.69 -8.65
C ILE A 95 -12.68 2.58 -9.17
N ALA A 96 -12.17 1.35 -9.28
CA ALA A 96 -12.97 0.19 -9.67
C ALA A 96 -14.11 -0.10 -8.67
N VAL A 97 -13.91 0.22 -7.39
CA VAL A 97 -14.96 0.23 -6.36
C VAL A 97 -15.67 1.59 -6.44
N ASN A 98 -16.67 1.72 -7.32
CA ASN A 98 -17.49 2.93 -7.44
C ASN A 98 -18.94 2.70 -6.98
N ASP A 99 -19.14 1.80 -6.03
CA ASP A 99 -20.48 1.50 -5.53
C ASP A 99 -20.75 2.18 -4.18
N PRO A 100 -21.74 3.07 -4.11
CA PRO A 100 -22.02 3.91 -2.94
C PRO A 100 -22.49 3.12 -1.71
N TYR A 101 -22.80 1.82 -1.81
CA TYR A 101 -23.15 1.02 -0.63
C TYR A 101 -21.93 0.48 0.14
N TRP A 102 -20.73 0.47 -0.46
CA TRP A 102 -19.53 -0.15 0.11
C TRP A 102 -18.38 0.84 0.40
N HIS A 103 -18.73 2.05 0.87
CA HIS A 103 -17.79 3.13 1.20
C HIS A 103 -16.65 2.71 2.17
N PHE A 104 -16.91 1.76 3.08
CA PHE A 104 -15.89 1.27 4.01
C PHE A 104 -14.69 0.61 3.30
N ASN A 105 -14.96 -0.19 2.27
CA ASN A 105 -13.91 -0.85 1.48
C ASN A 105 -13.07 0.17 0.70
N GLN A 106 -13.74 1.20 0.18
CA GLN A 106 -13.10 2.28 -0.56
C GLN A 106 -12.18 3.12 0.35
N PHE A 107 -12.63 3.41 1.58
CA PHE A 107 -11.84 4.12 2.58
C PHE A 107 -10.58 3.35 2.98
N ILE A 108 -10.68 2.06 3.29
CA ILE A 108 -9.52 1.22 3.65
C ILE A 108 -8.54 1.15 2.47
N SER A 109 -9.04 0.98 1.25
CA SER A 109 -8.20 0.94 0.05
C SER A 109 -7.47 2.25 -0.19
N PHE A 110 -8.13 3.39 0.07
CA PHE A 110 -7.51 4.71 -0.02
C PHE A 110 -6.42 4.91 1.03
N LEU A 111 -6.63 4.43 2.27
CA LEU A 111 -5.61 4.44 3.31
C LEU A 111 -4.38 3.62 2.90
N ILE A 112 -4.58 2.41 2.38
CA ILE A 112 -3.49 1.54 1.90
C ILE A 112 -2.73 2.22 0.75
N ALA A 113 -3.45 2.77 -0.24
CA ALA A 113 -2.85 3.50 -1.35
C ALA A 113 -2.01 4.70 -0.86
N GLY A 114 -2.53 5.48 0.08
CA GLY A 114 -1.83 6.60 0.70
C GLY A 114 -0.57 6.16 1.45
N MET A 115 -0.64 5.06 2.20
CA MET A 115 0.53 4.52 2.90
C MET A 115 1.61 4.00 1.94
N VAL A 116 1.23 3.30 0.86
CA VAL A 116 2.19 2.89 -0.19
C VAL A 116 2.80 4.11 -0.85
N PHE A 117 2.01 5.14 -1.14
CA PHE A 117 2.50 6.37 -1.76
C PHE A 117 3.50 7.10 -0.86
N ILE A 118 3.16 7.30 0.42
CA ILE A 118 4.06 7.90 1.41
C ILE A 118 5.33 7.05 1.56
N GLY A 119 5.20 5.72 1.62
CA GLY A 119 6.33 4.80 1.61
C GLY A 119 7.22 5.00 0.39
N THR A 120 6.64 5.12 -0.80
CA THR A 120 7.37 5.37 -2.06
C THR A 120 8.10 6.72 -2.04
N LEU A 121 7.48 7.78 -1.53
CA LEU A 121 8.09 9.11 -1.44
C LEU A 121 9.21 9.19 -0.39
N LEU A 122 9.12 8.37 0.66
CA LEU A 122 10.14 8.32 1.70
C LEU A 122 11.37 7.52 1.28
N LEU A 123 11.27 6.62 0.28
CA LEU A 123 12.42 5.95 -0.33
C LEU A 123 13.35 7.01 -0.97
N PRO A 124 14.64 7.10 -0.55
CA PRO A 124 15.56 8.10 -1.09
C PRO A 124 15.86 7.86 -2.58
N ASN A 125 15.65 8.89 -3.42
CA ASN A 125 16.52 9.31 -4.55
C ASN A 125 17.86 8.55 -4.61
N GLU A 126 18.05 7.60 -5.52
CA GLU A 126 19.40 7.11 -5.84
C GLU A 126 20.00 8.12 -6.83
#